data_AF-A0A413RFT7-F1
#
_entry.id   AF-A0A413RFT7-F1
#
_cell.length_a   1.000
_cell.length_b   1.000
_cell.length_c   1.000
_cell.angle_alpha   90.00
_cell.angle_beta   90.00
_cell.angle_gamma   90.00
#
_symmetry.space_group_name_H-M   'P 1'
#
loop_
_entity.id
_entity.type
_entity.pdbx_description
1 polymer ?
#
loop_
_entity_poly.entity_id
_entity_poly.type
_entity_poly.pdbx_seq_one_letter_code
_entity_poly.pdbx_strand_id
1 'polypeptide(L)'
;MDYVDDFLFDEIRVLLGEDGTVVNSEGKPILQYVWGKYWVNNHAHILASSGEYSLEAIYVALKRTAINQIVTGAVQMKISQRNLKSLELEMPSSEELGYLQDLFAAYRSNQDENTKLAALRDALLPRLMSGEIDVSKVDLTQLNSHLLHYAQRAVHTVAIVLDERNSVETVINTVLSEMQGLLDPHQLKHLAITLRRALGPKQAEPGQDLLALFLTAKEVEGCSPKTIAYYEATLRHMNTTLAKSYTQIESDDLRRYLNDYEVNRGSSKVTIDNIRRIMSSFFSWLEDEDYIVKSPVRRIRRVKTAQVTKEVLSDEELEVLRDACESKRDLAIVDLLASTGMRVGELVRLNRKDVNLHERECLVMGKGNKQRPVYFDARAKLHLTEYLSSRADKSPALFVALDSSARRITVGSIELRLRDLGRTAGVNRVHPHKFRRTLATHAIDKGMPIEQVQKLLGHAKIDTTMHYAMVNQNNVKASHRKYLE
;
A
#
# COMPACT_ATOMS: atom_id res chain seq x y z
N MET A 1 16.89 -1.40 30.59
CA MET A 1 16.95 -0.18 29.79
C MET A 1 17.61 0.84 30.68
N ASP A 2 18.84 1.21 30.37
CA ASP A 2 19.56 2.24 31.11
C ASP A 2 18.82 3.57 30.92
N TYR A 3 18.47 4.21 32.03
CA TYR A 3 17.82 5.51 32.04
C TYR A 3 18.92 6.57 31.93
N VAL A 4 18.82 7.42 30.91
CA VAL A 4 19.74 8.55 30.70
C VAL A 4 18.99 9.81 31.09
N ASP A 5 19.44 10.46 32.16
CA ASP A 5 18.81 11.64 32.76
C ASP A 5 19.09 12.96 32.00
N ASP A 6 20.07 12.99 31.08
CA ASP A 6 20.47 14.23 30.38
C ASP A 6 21.11 13.99 28.99
N PHE A 7 21.23 15.04 28.18
CA PHE A 7 21.85 14.98 26.85
C PHE A 7 23.38 15.11 26.92
N LEU A 8 24.10 14.51 25.95
CA LEU A 8 25.56 14.67 25.83
C LEU A 8 25.96 15.82 24.91
N PHE A 9 25.11 16.16 23.94
CA PHE A 9 25.38 17.19 22.94
C PHE A 9 24.16 18.07 22.71
N ASP A 10 24.41 19.37 22.51
CA ASP A 10 23.41 20.39 22.13
C ASP A 10 23.95 21.27 21.01
N GLU A 11 24.54 20.63 20.01
CA GLU A 11 25.16 21.28 18.86
C GLU A 11 24.94 20.42 17.61
N ILE A 12 25.09 21.03 16.43
CA ILE A 12 24.94 20.33 15.17
C ILE A 12 26.13 19.39 14.96
N ARG A 13 25.86 18.10 14.74
CA ARG A 13 26.85 17.07 14.43
C ARG A 13 26.40 16.19 13.28
N VAL A 14 27.37 15.54 12.65
CA VAL A 14 27.12 14.43 11.73
C VAL A 14 27.58 13.16 12.41
N LEU A 15 26.69 12.18 12.49
CA LEU A 15 26.98 10.86 13.02
C LEU A 15 27.20 9.90 11.85
N LEU A 16 28.25 9.08 11.94
CA LEU A 16 28.58 8.03 10.99
C LEU A 16 28.68 6.70 11.74
N GLY A 17 28.02 5.65 11.26
CA GLY A 17 28.01 4.36 11.96
C GLY A 17 29.41 3.77 12.18
N GLU A 18 29.78 3.45 13.42
CA GLU A 18 31.08 2.83 13.73
C GLU A 18 31.06 1.33 13.44
N ASP A 19 30.03 0.61 13.88
CA ASP A 19 29.90 -0.83 13.69
C ASP A 19 28.44 -1.25 13.42
N GLY A 20 28.27 -2.51 13.00
CA GLY A 20 26.97 -3.03 12.55
C GLY A 20 26.68 -2.66 11.09
N THR A 21 25.57 -1.95 10.84
CA THR A 21 25.22 -1.50 9.48
C THR A 21 25.86 -0.14 9.22
N VAL A 22 27.07 -0.15 8.72
CA VAL A 22 27.87 1.07 8.47
C VAL A 22 27.78 1.57 7.03
N VAL A 23 27.31 0.73 6.11
CA VAL A 23 27.23 1.00 4.67
C VAL A 23 25.88 0.55 4.10
N ASN A 24 25.35 1.29 3.13
CA ASN A 24 24.10 0.94 2.44
C ASN A 24 24.36 0.03 1.21
N SER A 25 23.29 -0.35 0.51
CA SER A 25 23.36 -1.20 -0.70
C SER A 25 24.14 -0.59 -1.87
N GLU A 26 24.39 0.73 -1.85
CA GLU A 26 25.13 1.47 -2.87
C GLU A 26 26.59 1.72 -2.46
N GLY A 27 27.05 1.16 -1.34
CA GLY A 27 28.41 1.35 -0.84
C GLY A 27 28.65 2.70 -0.15
N LYS A 28 27.61 3.47 0.16
CA LYS A 28 27.67 4.78 0.81
C LYS A 28 27.52 4.67 2.33
N PRO A 29 28.10 5.61 3.12
CA PRO A 29 28.03 5.54 4.57
C PRO A 29 26.61 5.74 5.09
N ILE A 30 26.29 5.09 6.20
CA ILE A 30 25.11 5.42 7.00
C ILE A 30 25.43 6.67 7.82
N LEU A 31 24.76 7.77 7.46
CA LEU A 31 24.95 9.08 8.06
C LEU A 31 23.66 9.56 8.73
N GLN A 32 23.80 10.28 9.84
CA GLN A 32 22.72 11.05 10.45
C GLN A 32 23.19 12.48 10.68
N TYR A 33 22.37 13.44 10.26
CA TYR A 33 22.58 14.86 10.55
C TYR A 33 21.69 15.23 11.72
N VAL A 34 22.29 15.56 12.87
CA VAL A 34 21.59 15.72 14.16
C VAL A 34 21.82 17.12 14.73
N TRP A 35 20.81 17.65 15.41
CA TRP A 35 20.84 18.96 16.06
C TRP A 35 19.91 18.97 17.28
N GLY A 36 20.13 19.95 18.18
CA GLY A 36 19.44 20.03 19.48
C GLY A 36 20.02 19.06 20.50
N LYS A 37 19.24 18.76 21.55
CA LYS A 37 19.64 17.90 22.66
C LYS A 37 19.54 16.42 22.30
N TYR A 38 20.67 15.72 22.24
CA TYR A 38 20.70 14.29 21.97
C TYR A 38 21.80 13.56 22.74
N TRP A 39 21.65 12.24 22.78
CA TRP A 39 22.63 11.29 23.27
C TRP A 39 23.05 10.39 22.11
N VAL A 40 24.31 9.98 22.07
CA VAL A 40 24.85 9.10 21.02
C VAL A 40 25.35 7.83 21.67
N ASN A 41 24.96 6.68 21.12
CA ASN A 41 25.46 5.38 21.56
C ASN A 41 26.94 5.20 21.15
N ASN A 42 27.67 4.33 21.84
CA ASN A 42 29.08 4.00 21.60
C ASN A 42 29.38 3.35 20.22
N HIS A 43 28.41 3.32 19.32
CA HIS A 43 28.45 2.67 18.01
C HIS A 43 28.42 3.68 16.85
N ALA A 44 28.79 4.94 17.10
CA ALA A 44 28.85 5.99 16.08
C ALA A 44 30.06 6.92 16.23
N HIS A 45 30.67 7.27 15.11
CA HIS A 45 31.62 8.37 15.00
C HIS A 45 30.88 9.70 15.00
N ILE A 46 31.32 10.62 15.84
CA ILE A 46 30.79 11.98 15.93
C ILE A 46 31.73 12.91 15.18
N LEU A 47 31.23 13.53 14.12
CA LEU A 47 32.02 14.41 13.26
C LEU A 47 31.78 15.89 13.60
N ALA A 48 32.88 16.63 13.68
CA ALA A 48 32.92 18.06 13.88
C ALA A 48 33.69 18.72 12.72
N SER A 49 33.35 19.97 12.39
CA SER A 49 34.08 20.76 11.39
C SER A 49 35.38 21.33 11.99
N SER A 50 36.45 21.34 11.20
CA SER A 50 37.74 21.97 11.51
C SER A 50 37.81 23.46 11.13
N GLY A 51 36.72 24.04 10.61
CA GLY A 51 36.61 25.45 10.24
C GLY A 51 36.88 25.79 8.76
N GLU A 52 37.59 24.93 8.02
CA GLU A 52 37.86 25.12 6.58
C GLU A 52 36.62 24.85 5.72
N TYR A 53 35.81 23.86 6.12
CA TYR A 53 34.56 23.50 5.46
C TYR A 53 33.44 23.38 6.48
N SER A 54 32.23 23.81 6.13
CA SER A 54 31.06 23.63 6.98
C SER A 54 30.76 22.16 7.21
N LEU A 55 30.10 21.85 8.33
CA LEU A 55 29.70 20.49 8.64
C LEU A 55 28.71 19.93 7.61
N GLU A 56 27.87 20.78 7.06
CA GLU A 56 26.93 20.47 5.97
C GLU A 56 27.67 20.09 4.69
N ALA A 57 28.76 20.79 4.35
CA ALA A 57 29.58 20.44 3.19
C ALA A 57 30.22 19.06 3.36
N ILE A 58 30.74 18.78 4.56
CA ILE A 58 31.30 17.46 4.92
C ILE A 58 30.21 16.39 4.82
N TYR A 59 29.00 16.66 5.31
CA TYR A 59 27.87 15.74 5.21
C TYR A 59 27.50 15.42 3.75
N VAL A 60 27.41 16.43 2.89
CA VAL A 60 27.09 16.23 1.46
C VAL A 60 28.20 15.45 0.76
N ALA A 61 29.47 15.76 1.03
CA ALA A 61 30.62 15.04 0.48
C ALA A 61 30.59 13.56 0.89
N LEU A 62 30.46 13.28 2.19
CA LEU A 62 30.37 11.91 2.71
C LEU A 62 29.21 11.11 2.11
N LYS A 63 28.05 11.75 1.90
CA LYS A 63 26.88 11.10 1.31
C LYS A 63 27.13 10.67 -0.15
N ARG A 64 28.04 11.34 -0.86
CA ARG A 64 28.45 11.03 -2.23
C ARG A 64 29.66 10.10 -2.30
N THR A 65 30.43 9.94 -1.23
CA THR A 65 31.63 9.08 -1.22
C THR A 65 31.30 7.62 -0.93
N ALA A 66 31.84 6.71 -1.74
CA ALA A 66 31.75 5.27 -1.44
C ALA A 66 32.82 4.89 -0.41
N ILE A 67 32.44 4.15 0.64
CA ILE A 67 33.32 3.86 1.79
C ILE A 67 33.72 2.39 1.90
N ASN A 68 33.37 1.54 0.92
CA ASN A 68 33.65 0.10 0.97
C ASN A 68 35.13 -0.23 1.26
N GLN A 69 36.05 0.63 0.82
CA GLN A 69 37.50 0.45 0.98
C GLN A 69 37.98 0.62 2.43
N ILE A 70 37.22 1.34 3.27
CA ILE A 70 37.58 1.64 4.65
C ILE A 70 36.79 0.81 5.67
N VAL A 71 35.80 0.04 5.20
CA VAL A 71 34.99 -0.89 5.99
C VAL A 71 35.76 -2.19 6.21
N THR A 72 35.78 -2.67 7.45
CA THR A 72 36.45 -3.90 7.88
C THR A 72 35.45 -4.86 8.52
N GLY A 73 35.79 -6.15 8.59
CA GLY A 73 34.96 -7.18 9.22
C GLY A 73 33.92 -7.79 8.26
N ALA A 74 33.95 -9.12 8.10
CA ALA A 74 33.10 -9.84 7.16
C ALA A 74 31.70 -10.19 7.70
N VAL A 75 31.57 -10.36 9.02
CA VAL A 75 30.31 -10.73 9.68
C VAL A 75 29.67 -9.54 10.39
N GLN A 76 30.48 -8.74 11.08
CA GLN A 76 30.08 -7.45 11.65
C GLN A 76 30.97 -6.38 11.03
N MET A 77 30.38 -5.55 10.18
CA MET A 77 31.11 -4.47 9.53
C MET A 77 31.45 -3.39 10.56
N LYS A 78 32.65 -2.83 10.44
CA LYS A 78 33.19 -1.79 11.32
C LYS A 78 34.06 -0.81 10.55
N ILE A 79 33.97 0.46 10.89
CA ILE A 79 34.84 1.54 10.42
C ILE A 79 35.63 2.03 11.63
N SER A 80 36.95 1.83 11.63
CA SER A 80 37.81 2.36 12.69
C SER A 80 38.05 3.86 12.49
N GLN A 81 38.33 4.59 13.57
CA GLN A 81 38.70 6.01 13.46
C GLN A 81 39.92 6.23 12.56
N ARG A 82 40.88 5.28 12.56
CA ARG A 82 42.06 5.31 11.69
C ARG A 82 41.67 5.24 10.21
N ASN A 83 40.78 4.31 9.86
CA ASN A 83 40.33 4.14 8.47
C ASN A 83 39.45 5.30 8.00
N LEU A 84 38.65 5.87 8.91
CA LEU A 84 37.85 7.05 8.59
C LEU A 84 38.73 8.27 8.31
N LYS A 85 39.82 8.45 9.06
CA LYS A 85 40.79 9.54 8.85
C LYS A 85 41.60 9.41 7.56
N SER A 86 41.68 8.22 6.95
CA SER A 86 42.32 8.03 5.64
C SER A 86 41.36 8.21 4.46
N LEU A 87 40.08 8.54 4.71
CA LEU A 87 39.11 8.75 3.64
C LEU A 87 39.34 10.10 2.97
N GLU A 88 39.61 10.07 1.66
CA GLU A 88 39.66 11.27 0.83
C GLU A 88 38.24 11.66 0.39
N LEU A 89 37.89 12.93 0.56
CA LEU A 89 36.58 13.48 0.22
C LEU A 89 36.72 14.48 -0.91
N GLU A 90 35.92 14.31 -1.97
CA GLU A 90 35.75 15.32 -2.99
C GLU A 90 34.80 16.41 -2.46
N MET A 91 35.37 17.59 -2.20
CA MET A 91 34.61 18.72 -1.66
C MET A 91 33.89 19.48 -2.78
N PRO A 92 32.66 19.98 -2.55
CA PRO A 92 31.93 20.79 -3.52
C PRO A 92 32.69 22.08 -3.89
N SER A 93 32.38 22.65 -5.06
CA SER A 93 32.97 23.91 -5.52
C SER A 93 32.54 25.09 -4.64
N SER A 94 33.33 26.18 -4.63
CA SER A 94 33.07 27.36 -3.78
C SER A 94 31.71 28.01 -4.02
N GLU A 95 31.20 27.93 -5.26
CA GLU A 95 29.87 28.45 -5.64
C GLU A 95 28.74 27.61 -5.03
N GLU A 96 28.89 26.27 -5.00
CA GLU A 96 27.92 25.36 -4.38
C GLU A 96 27.91 25.48 -2.84
N LEU A 97 29.07 25.78 -2.23
CA LEU A 97 29.20 25.94 -0.77
C LEU A 97 28.43 27.15 -0.23
N GLY A 98 28.27 28.21 -1.04
CA GLY A 98 27.69 29.49 -0.61
C GLY A 98 26.23 29.40 -0.15
N TYR A 99 25.46 28.44 -0.65
CA TYR A 99 24.02 28.30 -0.36
C TYR A 99 23.69 27.15 0.60
N LEU A 100 24.65 26.28 0.92
CA LEU A 100 24.40 25.08 1.73
C LEU A 100 23.97 25.43 3.15
N GLN A 101 24.57 26.43 3.78
CA GLN A 101 24.23 26.81 5.16
C GLN A 101 22.78 27.27 5.28
N ASP A 102 22.32 28.14 4.36
CA ASP A 102 20.95 28.64 4.34
C ASP A 102 19.95 27.51 4.05
N LEU A 103 20.27 26.62 3.13
CA LEU A 103 19.41 25.48 2.78
C LEU A 103 19.27 24.51 3.96
N PHE A 104 20.35 24.20 4.66
CA PHE A 104 20.30 23.34 5.84
C PHE A 104 19.64 24.03 7.04
N ALA A 105 19.79 25.35 7.19
CA ALA A 105 19.04 26.12 8.18
C ALA A 105 17.52 26.04 7.93
N ALA A 106 17.10 26.21 6.67
CA ALA A 106 15.69 26.03 6.28
C ALA A 106 15.23 24.58 6.47
N TYR A 107 16.06 23.60 6.15
CA TYR A 107 15.77 22.17 6.39
C TYR A 107 15.52 21.89 7.87
N ARG A 108 16.41 22.32 8.77
CA ARG A 108 16.26 22.14 10.23
C ARG A 108 14.99 22.81 10.74
N SER A 109 14.75 24.07 10.35
CA SER A 109 13.54 24.80 10.74
C SER A 109 12.26 24.06 10.32
N ASN A 110 12.23 23.49 9.12
CA ASN A 110 11.08 22.72 8.64
C ASN A 110 10.91 21.39 9.39
N GLN A 111 12.00 20.70 9.72
CA GLN A 111 11.95 19.46 10.49
C GLN A 111 11.50 19.68 11.93
N ASP A 112 11.97 20.74 12.57
CA ASP A 112 11.54 21.12 13.92
C ASP A 112 10.05 21.47 13.95
N GLU A 113 9.59 22.22 12.95
CA GLU A 113 8.18 22.57 12.82
C GLU A 113 7.31 21.33 12.57
N ASN A 114 7.74 20.42 11.68
CA ASN A 114 7.03 19.16 11.45
C ASN A 114 6.93 18.31 12.73
N THR A 115 8.00 18.27 13.52
CA THR A 115 8.02 17.53 14.78
C THR A 115 7.06 18.14 15.80
N LYS A 116 7.05 19.47 15.93
CA LYS A 116 6.07 20.19 16.77
C LYS A 116 4.64 19.95 16.33
N LEU A 117 4.36 20.05 15.03
CA LEU A 117 3.03 19.80 14.46
C LEU A 117 2.59 18.35 14.66
N ALA A 118 3.49 17.37 14.53
CA ALA A 118 3.20 15.97 14.80
C ALA A 118 2.88 15.73 16.28
N ALA A 119 3.68 16.28 17.20
CA ALA A 119 3.42 16.20 18.63
C ALA A 119 2.10 16.86 19.02
N LEU A 120 1.80 18.03 18.43
CA LEU A 120 0.54 18.73 18.64
C LEU A 120 -0.65 17.93 18.10
N ARG A 121 -0.53 17.32 16.91
CA ARG A 121 -1.53 16.38 16.39
C ARG A 121 -1.74 15.23 17.36
N ASP A 122 -0.68 14.59 17.84
CA ASP A 122 -0.79 13.39 18.69
C ASP A 122 -1.37 13.71 20.08
N ALA A 123 -1.16 14.93 20.58
CA ALA A 123 -1.78 15.41 21.81
C ALA A 123 -3.26 15.82 21.62
N LEU A 124 -3.61 16.46 20.50
CA LEU A 124 -4.94 17.02 20.28
C LEU A 124 -5.92 16.01 19.67
N LEU A 125 -5.45 15.08 18.82
CA LEU A 125 -6.31 14.14 18.12
C LEU A 125 -7.11 13.23 19.08
N PRO A 126 -6.54 12.66 20.15
CA PRO A 126 -7.33 11.88 21.12
C PRO A 126 -8.42 12.72 21.79
N ARG A 127 -8.11 13.96 22.15
CA ARG A 127 -9.05 14.88 22.81
C ARG A 127 -10.18 15.31 21.88
N LEU A 128 -9.86 15.58 20.60
CA LEU A 128 -10.84 15.81 19.54
C LEU A 128 -11.75 14.58 19.34
N MET A 129 -11.18 13.38 19.31
CA MET A 129 -11.92 12.13 19.13
C MET A 129 -12.79 11.75 20.33
N SER A 130 -12.39 12.15 21.54
CA SER A 130 -13.18 11.97 22.77
C SER A 130 -14.30 13.01 22.93
N GLY A 131 -14.30 14.07 22.12
CA GLY A 131 -15.25 15.19 22.24
C GLY A 131 -14.88 16.24 23.29
N GLU A 132 -13.73 16.12 23.97
CA GLU A 132 -13.20 17.14 24.89
C GLU A 132 -12.84 18.45 24.17
N ILE A 133 -12.50 18.38 22.89
CA ILE A 133 -12.22 19.54 22.04
C ILE A 133 -13.26 19.59 20.92
N ASP A 134 -13.99 20.70 20.82
CA ASP A 134 -14.94 20.98 19.74
C ASP A 134 -14.36 22.04 18.80
N VAL A 135 -14.12 21.65 17.55
CA VAL A 135 -13.60 22.53 16.48
C VAL A 135 -14.68 23.01 15.51
N SER A 136 -15.96 22.70 15.77
CA SER A 136 -17.09 23.13 14.92
C SER A 136 -17.24 24.65 14.82
N LYS A 137 -16.69 25.37 15.81
CA LYS A 137 -16.68 26.84 15.87
C LYS A 137 -15.38 27.48 15.38
N VAL A 138 -14.40 26.68 14.94
CA VAL A 138 -13.15 27.21 14.39
C VAL A 138 -13.42 27.64 12.96
N ASP A 139 -13.30 28.95 12.71
CA ASP A 139 -13.39 29.48 11.36
C ASP A 139 -12.16 29.07 10.54
N LEU A 140 -12.31 27.96 9.80
CA LEU A 140 -11.27 27.42 8.92
C LEU A 140 -10.90 28.37 7.78
N THR A 141 -11.67 29.43 7.52
CA THR A 141 -11.34 30.40 6.47
C THR A 141 -10.18 31.31 6.87
N GLN A 142 -9.98 31.58 8.17
CA GLN A 142 -8.84 32.37 8.66
C GLN A 142 -7.52 31.59 8.62
N LEU A 143 -7.53 30.28 8.87
CA LEU A 143 -6.33 29.41 8.81
C LEU A 143 -5.74 29.28 7.40
N ASN A 144 -6.57 29.46 6.36
CA ASN A 144 -6.12 29.39 4.97
C ASN A 144 -5.24 30.58 4.55
N SER A 145 -5.23 31.69 5.30
CA SER A 145 -4.43 32.87 4.94
C SER A 145 -2.91 32.61 5.04
N HIS A 146 -2.46 31.88 6.08
CA HIS A 146 -1.06 31.47 6.23
C HIS A 146 -0.63 30.42 5.20
N LEU A 147 -1.52 29.49 4.85
CA LEU A 147 -1.30 28.54 3.74
C LEU A 147 -1.31 29.24 2.37
N LEU A 148 -2.09 30.32 2.21
CA LEU A 148 -2.08 31.16 1.01
C LEU A 148 -0.74 31.88 0.85
N HIS A 149 -0.14 32.34 1.94
CA HIS A 149 1.15 33.03 1.92
C HIS A 149 2.32 32.07 1.61
N TYR A 150 2.23 30.82 2.09
CA TYR A 150 3.13 29.73 1.67
C TYR A 150 2.90 29.31 0.22
N ALA A 151 1.63 29.24 -0.22
CA ALA A 151 1.30 29.00 -1.61
C ALA A 151 1.85 30.12 -2.50
N GLN A 152 1.79 31.39 -2.12
CA GLN A 152 2.33 32.51 -2.91
C GLN A 152 3.86 32.50 -3.04
N ARG A 153 4.60 32.07 -2.01
CA ARG A 153 6.06 31.89 -2.10
C ARG A 153 6.45 30.63 -2.88
N ALA A 154 5.67 29.56 -2.73
CA ALA A 154 5.78 28.37 -3.55
C ALA A 154 5.39 28.65 -5.01
N VAL A 155 4.48 29.59 -5.29
CA VAL A 155 3.97 29.91 -6.63
C VAL A 155 5.07 30.39 -7.57
N HIS A 156 6.21 30.93 -7.12
CA HIS A 156 7.30 31.24 -8.07
C HIS A 156 8.04 29.99 -8.57
N THR A 157 8.07 28.90 -7.79
CA THR A 157 8.68 27.62 -8.19
C THR A 157 7.62 26.59 -8.64
N VAL A 158 6.38 26.75 -8.19
CA VAL A 158 5.23 25.85 -8.39
C VAL A 158 4.27 26.36 -9.46
N ALA A 159 4.36 27.62 -9.93
CA ALA A 159 3.64 28.05 -11.14
C ALA A 159 4.13 27.31 -12.39
N ILE A 160 5.33 26.73 -12.37
CA ILE A 160 5.80 25.77 -13.38
C ILE A 160 5.00 24.45 -13.30
N VAL A 161 4.42 24.13 -12.14
CA VAL A 161 3.86 22.81 -11.82
C VAL A 161 2.31 22.77 -11.78
N LEU A 162 1.61 23.91 -11.71
CA LEU A 162 0.15 23.91 -11.44
C LEU A 162 -0.79 24.37 -12.55
N ASP A 163 -0.33 24.51 -13.80
CA ASP A 163 -1.23 24.48 -14.96
C ASP A 163 -0.56 23.80 -16.18
N GLU A 164 -0.34 22.49 -16.09
CA GLU A 164 0.47 21.76 -17.08
C GLU A 164 -0.18 21.52 -18.44
N ARG A 165 -1.50 21.72 -18.59
CA ARG A 165 -2.12 21.83 -19.93
C ARG A 165 -1.60 23.08 -20.66
N ASN A 166 -1.19 24.10 -19.90
CA ASN A 166 -0.43 25.22 -20.40
C ASN A 166 1.09 24.95 -20.36
N SER A 167 1.69 24.15 -19.47
CA SER A 167 3.18 24.08 -19.37
C SER A 167 3.92 23.64 -20.64
N VAL A 168 3.51 22.57 -21.33
CA VAL A 168 4.23 22.11 -22.53
C VAL A 168 4.00 23.09 -23.68
N GLU A 169 2.76 23.48 -23.93
CA GLU A 169 2.45 24.43 -25.01
C GLU A 169 3.01 25.84 -24.70
N THR A 170 3.08 26.23 -23.43
CA THR A 170 3.73 27.46 -22.96
C THR A 170 5.23 27.37 -23.13
N VAL A 171 5.88 26.26 -22.76
CA VAL A 171 7.31 26.04 -23.01
C VAL A 171 7.59 26.09 -24.52
N ILE A 172 6.76 25.43 -25.33
CA ILE A 172 6.87 25.47 -26.79
C ILE A 172 6.70 26.91 -27.30
N ASN A 173 5.67 27.63 -26.85
CA ASN A 173 5.41 29.01 -27.26
C ASN A 173 6.49 29.99 -26.76
N THR A 174 7.06 29.77 -25.58
CA THR A 174 8.20 30.54 -25.04
C THR A 174 9.44 30.31 -25.90
N VAL A 175 9.78 29.06 -26.20
CA VAL A 175 10.91 28.73 -27.10
C VAL A 175 10.69 29.33 -28.49
N LEU A 176 9.48 29.24 -29.04
CA LEU A 176 9.16 29.84 -30.34
C LEU A 176 9.26 31.38 -30.31
N SER A 177 8.83 32.02 -29.22
CA SER A 177 8.91 33.47 -29.05
C SER A 177 10.35 33.96 -28.93
N GLU A 178 11.21 33.25 -28.18
CA GLU A 178 12.63 33.59 -28.06
C GLU A 178 13.39 33.37 -29.37
N MET A 179 13.02 32.35 -30.14
CA MET A 179 13.63 32.03 -31.43
C MET A 179 13.14 32.91 -32.59
N GLN A 180 12.07 33.69 -32.39
CA GLN A 180 11.43 34.47 -33.46
C GLN A 180 12.34 35.56 -34.06
N GLY A 181 13.32 36.06 -33.29
CA GLY A 181 14.32 37.00 -33.77
C GLY A 181 15.50 36.36 -34.52
N LEU A 182 15.61 35.02 -34.50
CA LEU A 182 16.76 34.26 -34.99
C LEU A 182 16.42 33.34 -36.18
N LEU A 183 15.14 33.00 -36.37
CA LEU A 183 14.69 32.04 -37.38
C LEU A 183 13.70 32.67 -38.37
N ASP A 184 13.72 32.20 -39.62
CA ASP A 184 12.71 32.57 -40.60
C ASP A 184 11.34 31.89 -40.32
N PRO A 185 10.23 32.37 -40.90
CA PRO A 185 8.89 31.82 -40.62
C PRO A 185 8.73 30.32 -40.95
N HIS A 186 9.45 29.81 -41.95
CA HIS A 186 9.41 28.40 -42.33
C HIS A 186 10.19 27.54 -41.32
N GLN A 187 11.36 28.00 -40.89
CA GLN A 187 12.16 27.38 -39.83
C GLN A 187 11.43 27.37 -38.49
N LEU A 188 10.77 28.48 -38.13
CA LEU A 188 10.00 28.61 -36.90
C LEU A 188 8.81 27.64 -36.87
N LYS A 189 8.12 27.49 -38.00
CA LYS A 189 7.05 26.49 -38.18
C LYS A 189 7.59 25.07 -38.02
N HIS A 190 8.75 24.77 -38.60
CA HIS A 190 9.38 23.47 -38.49
C HIS A 190 9.81 23.15 -37.05
N LEU A 191 10.37 24.14 -36.34
CA LEU A 191 10.71 24.04 -34.92
C LEU A 191 9.47 23.77 -34.07
N ALA A 192 8.36 24.48 -34.33
CA ALA A 192 7.11 24.29 -33.61
C ALA A 192 6.57 22.85 -33.76
N ILE A 193 6.64 22.29 -34.97
CA ILE A 193 6.23 20.90 -35.24
C ILE A 193 7.14 19.92 -34.50
N THR A 194 8.45 20.13 -34.55
CA THR A 194 9.44 19.26 -33.88
C THR A 194 9.29 19.29 -32.37
N LEU A 195 9.13 20.47 -31.77
CA LEU A 195 8.94 20.62 -30.33
C LEU A 195 7.63 19.98 -29.86
N ARG A 196 6.53 20.18 -30.58
CA ARG A 196 5.25 19.50 -30.27
C ARG A 196 5.34 17.99 -30.41
N ARG A 197 6.17 17.48 -31.33
CA ARG A 197 6.41 16.04 -31.48
C ARG A 197 7.33 15.48 -30.39
N ALA A 198 8.32 16.24 -29.94
CA ALA A 198 9.33 15.80 -28.96
C ALA A 198 8.84 15.94 -27.51
N LEU A 199 8.03 16.96 -27.23
CA LEU A 199 7.56 17.32 -25.89
C LEU A 199 6.06 17.03 -25.68
N GLY A 200 5.31 16.82 -26.76
CA GLY A 200 3.91 16.43 -26.69
C GLY A 200 3.74 14.95 -26.37
N PRO A 201 2.55 14.54 -25.91
CA PRO A 201 2.27 13.14 -25.62
C PRO A 201 2.49 12.26 -26.84
N LYS A 202 2.98 11.05 -26.62
CA LYS A 202 3.23 10.05 -27.65
C LYS A 202 1.93 9.80 -28.41
N GLN A 203 1.93 10.07 -29.72
CA GLN A 203 0.82 9.68 -30.56
C GLN A 203 0.78 8.15 -30.63
N ALA A 204 -0.38 7.57 -30.35
CA ALA A 204 -0.57 6.14 -30.59
C ALA A 204 -0.35 5.89 -32.09
N GLU A 205 0.47 4.88 -32.40
CA GLU A 205 0.70 4.47 -33.79
C GLU A 205 -0.64 4.07 -34.43
N PRO A 206 -0.84 4.29 -35.74
CA PRO A 206 -2.07 3.91 -36.42
C PRO A 206 -2.38 2.42 -36.20
N GLY A 207 -3.50 2.12 -35.51
CA GLY A 207 -3.93 0.75 -35.19
C GLY A 207 -3.44 0.19 -33.85
N GLN A 208 -2.77 0.98 -33.02
CA GLN A 208 -2.29 0.56 -31.70
C GLN A 208 -3.44 0.48 -30.68
N ASP A 209 -3.76 -0.73 -30.20
CA ASP A 209 -4.74 -0.92 -29.12
C ASP A 209 -4.10 -0.68 -27.75
N LEU A 210 -4.29 0.55 -27.23
CA LEU A 210 -3.80 0.96 -25.92
C LEU A 210 -4.36 0.10 -24.77
N LEU A 211 -5.57 -0.44 -24.92
CA LEU A 211 -6.14 -1.34 -23.93
C LEU A 211 -5.38 -2.67 -23.90
N ALA A 212 -5.08 -3.24 -25.07
CA ALA A 212 -4.32 -4.49 -25.16
C ALA A 212 -2.91 -4.36 -24.55
N LEU A 213 -2.24 -3.23 -24.78
CA LEU A 213 -0.93 -2.94 -24.18
C LEU A 213 -1.00 -2.82 -22.66
N PHE A 214 -1.99 -2.11 -22.15
CA PHE A 214 -2.23 -2.03 -20.70
C PHE A 214 -2.49 -3.41 -20.08
N LEU A 215 -3.30 -4.25 -20.72
CA LEU A 215 -3.60 -5.59 -20.21
C LEU A 215 -2.34 -6.48 -20.20
N THR A 216 -1.50 -6.38 -21.24
CA THR A 216 -0.18 -7.04 -21.28
C THR A 216 0.71 -6.58 -20.13
N ALA A 217 0.78 -5.27 -19.87
CA ALA A 217 1.55 -4.74 -18.75
C ALA A 217 1.04 -5.30 -17.40
N LYS A 218 -0.28 -5.38 -17.22
CA LYS A 218 -0.88 -5.97 -16.00
C LYS A 218 -0.63 -7.46 -15.86
N GLU A 219 -0.53 -8.19 -16.96
CA GLU A 219 -0.11 -9.60 -16.96
C GLU A 219 1.32 -9.75 -16.45
N VAL A 220 2.25 -8.92 -16.95
CA VAL A 220 3.66 -8.90 -16.51
C VAL A 220 3.80 -8.50 -15.03
N GLU A 221 2.97 -7.56 -14.54
CA GLU A 221 2.89 -7.20 -13.11
C GLU A 221 2.36 -8.34 -12.21
N GLY A 222 1.94 -9.47 -12.78
CA GLY A 222 1.46 -10.65 -12.05
C GLY A 222 0.00 -10.56 -11.63
N CYS A 223 -0.83 -9.79 -12.34
CA CYS A 223 -2.29 -9.82 -12.14
C CYS A 223 -2.87 -11.17 -12.58
N SER A 224 -3.88 -11.67 -11.86
CA SER A 224 -4.50 -12.95 -12.20
C SER A 224 -5.31 -12.84 -13.51
N PRO A 225 -5.47 -13.92 -14.30
CA PRO A 225 -6.27 -13.89 -15.52
C PRO A 225 -7.70 -13.38 -15.31
N LYS A 226 -8.31 -13.70 -14.15
CA LYS A 226 -9.63 -13.18 -13.76
C LYS A 226 -9.62 -11.66 -13.55
N THR A 227 -8.55 -11.12 -12.99
CA THR A 227 -8.39 -9.68 -12.79
C THR A 227 -8.25 -8.97 -14.14
N ILE A 228 -7.45 -9.53 -15.05
CA ILE A 228 -7.26 -9.00 -16.41
C ILE A 228 -8.59 -8.99 -17.18
N ALA A 229 -9.32 -10.11 -17.18
CA ALA A 229 -10.63 -10.19 -17.82
C ALA A 229 -11.65 -9.18 -17.23
N TYR A 230 -11.61 -8.96 -15.91
CA TYR A 230 -12.46 -7.96 -15.27
C TYR A 230 -12.07 -6.53 -15.66
N TYR A 231 -10.78 -6.23 -15.77
CA TYR A 231 -10.27 -4.93 -16.21
C TYR A 231 -10.69 -4.68 -17.66
N GLU A 232 -10.48 -5.66 -18.54
CA GLU A 232 -10.88 -5.59 -19.94
C GLU A 232 -12.38 -5.33 -20.10
N ALA A 233 -13.23 -6.15 -19.48
CA ALA A 233 -14.68 -5.99 -19.60
C ALA A 233 -15.14 -4.60 -19.10
N THR A 234 -14.55 -4.11 -18.01
CA THR A 234 -14.88 -2.80 -17.44
C THR A 234 -14.46 -1.65 -18.36
N LEU A 235 -13.22 -1.70 -18.87
CA LEU A 235 -12.67 -0.65 -19.72
C LEU A 235 -13.30 -0.65 -21.12
N ARG A 236 -13.60 -1.82 -21.69
CA ARG A 236 -14.35 -1.93 -22.95
C ARG A 236 -15.75 -1.34 -22.81
N HIS A 237 -16.47 -1.63 -21.73
CA HIS A 237 -17.79 -1.04 -21.48
C HIS A 237 -17.73 0.48 -21.38
N MET A 238 -16.72 1.02 -20.69
CA MET A 238 -16.49 2.47 -20.64
C MET A 238 -16.22 3.04 -22.03
N ASN A 239 -15.32 2.42 -22.80
CA ASN A 239 -14.94 2.88 -24.13
C ASN A 239 -16.14 2.91 -25.09
N THR A 240 -16.95 1.84 -25.11
CA THR A 240 -18.16 1.76 -25.93
C THR A 240 -19.20 2.81 -25.52
N THR A 241 -19.32 3.10 -24.22
CA THR A 241 -20.32 4.06 -23.72
C THR A 241 -19.91 5.50 -24.01
N LEU A 242 -18.63 5.83 -23.83
CA LEU A 242 -18.13 7.19 -24.06
C LEU A 242 -17.89 7.49 -25.55
N ALA A 243 -17.58 6.47 -26.36
CA ALA A 243 -17.31 6.58 -27.79
C ALA A 243 -16.29 7.68 -28.14
N LYS A 244 -15.29 7.88 -27.27
CA LYS A 244 -14.20 8.85 -27.43
C LYS A 244 -12.86 8.15 -27.36
N SER A 245 -11.86 8.69 -28.05
CA SER A 245 -10.46 8.25 -27.89
C SER A 245 -10.03 8.43 -26.44
N TYR A 246 -9.24 7.48 -25.90
CA TYR A 246 -8.75 7.55 -24.52
C TYR A 246 -7.97 8.85 -24.23
N THR A 247 -7.29 9.40 -25.22
CA THR A 247 -6.52 10.66 -25.11
C THR A 247 -7.40 11.92 -25.02
N GLN A 248 -8.68 11.81 -25.36
CA GLN A 248 -9.64 12.92 -25.39
C GLN A 248 -10.67 12.87 -24.25
N ILE A 249 -10.59 11.86 -23.37
CA ILE A 249 -11.54 11.70 -22.26
C ILE A 249 -11.21 12.71 -21.15
N GLU A 250 -12.23 13.45 -20.72
CA GLU A 250 -12.10 14.42 -19.63
C GLU A 250 -12.70 13.93 -18.30
N SER A 251 -12.39 14.62 -17.21
CA SER A 251 -12.92 14.28 -15.88
C SER A 251 -14.45 14.28 -15.83
N ASP A 252 -15.11 15.17 -16.57
CA ASP A 252 -16.57 15.28 -16.58
C ASP A 252 -17.25 14.14 -17.33
N ASP A 253 -16.62 13.63 -18.39
CA ASP A 253 -17.09 12.44 -19.11
C ASP A 253 -17.13 11.23 -18.17
N LEU A 254 -16.04 11.03 -17.42
CA LEU A 254 -15.94 9.94 -16.44
C LEU A 254 -16.91 10.09 -15.27
N ARG A 255 -17.16 11.32 -14.80
CA ARG A 255 -18.16 11.59 -13.75
C ARG A 255 -19.57 11.24 -14.22
N ARG A 256 -19.95 11.68 -15.43
CA ARG A 256 -21.25 11.34 -16.03
C ARG A 256 -21.37 9.84 -16.21
N TYR A 257 -20.36 9.19 -16.79
CA TYR A 257 -20.35 7.74 -16.96
C TYR A 257 -20.56 6.98 -15.63
N LEU A 258 -19.85 7.36 -14.57
CA LEU A 258 -19.98 6.69 -13.27
C LEU A 258 -21.38 6.91 -12.66
N ASN A 259 -21.96 8.10 -12.83
CA ASN A 259 -23.32 8.42 -12.39
C ASN A 259 -24.37 7.63 -13.16
N ASP A 260 -24.27 7.60 -14.49
CA ASP A 260 -25.21 6.88 -15.35
C ASP A 260 -25.11 5.36 -15.14
N TYR A 261 -23.90 4.85 -14.91
CA TYR A 261 -23.69 3.45 -14.55
C TYR A 261 -24.37 3.10 -13.22
N GLU A 262 -24.33 4.00 -12.25
CA GLU A 262 -25.01 3.84 -10.97
C GLU A 262 -26.54 3.81 -11.14
N VAL A 263 -27.09 4.82 -11.82
CA VAL A 263 -28.54 5.00 -12.01
C VAL A 263 -29.13 3.87 -12.85
N ASN A 264 -28.54 3.56 -14.01
CA ASN A 264 -29.12 2.63 -14.97
C ASN A 264 -29.07 1.18 -14.51
N ARG A 265 -28.11 0.81 -13.67
CA ARG A 265 -27.93 -0.58 -13.19
C ARG A 265 -28.28 -0.78 -11.73
N GLY A 266 -28.67 0.27 -11.01
CA GLY A 266 -28.86 0.21 -9.55
C GLY A 266 -27.59 -0.28 -8.83
N SER A 267 -26.41 0.08 -9.35
CA SER A 267 -25.15 -0.47 -8.88
C SER A 267 -24.77 0.06 -7.49
N SER A 268 -24.21 -0.81 -6.64
CA SER A 268 -23.76 -0.38 -5.32
C SER A 268 -22.60 0.64 -5.41
N LYS A 269 -22.50 1.55 -4.42
CA LYS A 269 -21.37 2.50 -4.29
C LYS A 269 -19.99 1.81 -4.29
N VAL A 270 -19.91 0.58 -3.80
CA VAL A 270 -18.70 -0.26 -3.85
C VAL A 270 -18.35 -0.65 -5.28
N THR A 271 -19.34 -1.03 -6.08
CA THR A 271 -19.17 -1.34 -7.50
C THR A 271 -18.65 -0.12 -8.26
N ILE A 272 -19.22 1.05 -8.00
CA ILE A 272 -18.80 2.32 -8.63
C ILE A 272 -17.35 2.68 -8.24
N ASP A 273 -16.98 2.54 -6.96
CA ASP A 273 -15.58 2.79 -6.54
C ASP A 273 -14.62 1.78 -7.18
N ASN A 274 -15.00 0.52 -7.36
CA ASN A 274 -14.19 -0.47 -8.06
C ASN A 274 -13.97 -0.10 -9.53
N ILE A 275 -15.02 0.33 -10.24
CA ILE A 275 -14.92 0.80 -11.63
C ILE A 275 -13.98 2.02 -11.70
N ARG A 276 -14.18 3.01 -10.82
CA ARG A 276 -13.32 4.19 -10.70
C ARG A 276 -11.86 3.80 -10.46
N ARG A 277 -11.59 2.78 -9.63
CA ARG A 277 -10.21 2.29 -9.37
C ARG A 277 -9.58 1.65 -10.61
N ILE A 278 -10.34 0.91 -11.40
CA ILE A 278 -9.85 0.33 -12.67
C ILE A 278 -9.51 1.45 -13.65
N MET A 279 -10.42 2.42 -13.81
CA MET A 279 -10.14 3.61 -14.64
C MET A 279 -8.91 4.35 -14.15
N SER A 280 -8.76 4.55 -12.84
CA SER A 280 -7.58 5.20 -12.26
C SER A 280 -6.31 4.44 -12.63
N SER A 281 -6.31 3.11 -12.55
CA SER A 281 -5.15 2.30 -12.93
C SER A 281 -4.82 2.41 -14.41
N PHE A 282 -5.82 2.48 -15.28
CA PHE A 282 -5.63 2.58 -16.73
C PHE A 282 -5.12 3.96 -17.14
N PHE A 283 -5.77 5.03 -16.68
CA PHE A 283 -5.38 6.39 -17.04
C PHE A 283 -4.08 6.83 -16.36
N SER A 284 -3.73 6.28 -15.19
CA SER A 284 -2.38 6.49 -14.64
C SER A 284 -1.32 5.80 -15.49
N TRP A 285 -1.56 4.58 -15.98
CA TRP A 285 -0.63 3.93 -16.90
C TRP A 285 -0.47 4.71 -18.22
N LEU A 286 -1.57 5.27 -18.78
CA LEU A 286 -1.48 6.14 -19.95
C LEU A 286 -0.68 7.43 -19.69
N GLU A 287 -0.74 7.96 -18.46
CA GLU A 287 0.03 9.13 -18.02
C GLU A 287 1.52 8.76 -17.86
N ASP A 288 1.82 7.62 -17.24
CA ASP A 288 3.19 7.13 -17.01
C ASP A 288 3.92 6.73 -18.31
N GLU A 289 3.18 6.30 -19.34
CA GLU A 289 3.70 5.94 -20.68
C GLU A 289 3.64 7.11 -21.70
N ASP A 290 3.41 8.33 -21.21
CA ASP A 290 3.35 9.58 -21.98
C ASP A 290 2.28 9.63 -23.08
N TYR A 291 1.25 8.76 -23.06
CA TYR A 291 0.13 8.82 -24.00
C TYR A 291 -0.84 9.97 -23.69
N ILE A 292 -0.90 10.40 -22.43
CA ILE A 292 -1.68 11.56 -21.99
C ILE A 292 -0.85 12.41 -21.03
N VAL A 293 -1.07 13.72 -21.04
CA VAL A 293 -0.37 14.65 -20.14
C VAL A 293 -0.85 14.48 -18.69
N LYS A 294 -2.13 14.13 -18.49
CA LYS A 294 -2.71 14.03 -17.15
C LYS A 294 -3.88 13.07 -17.10
N SER A 295 -3.91 12.24 -16.06
CA SER A 295 -5.03 11.32 -15.82
C SER A 295 -6.34 12.07 -15.51
N PRO A 296 -7.44 11.88 -16.29
CA PRO A 296 -8.74 12.49 -16.04
C PRO A 296 -9.39 12.03 -14.72
N VAL A 297 -8.91 10.92 -14.14
CA VAL A 297 -9.45 10.36 -12.89
C VAL A 297 -8.94 11.10 -11.65
N ARG A 298 -7.83 11.86 -11.74
CA ARG A 298 -7.23 12.57 -10.59
C ARG A 298 -8.22 13.48 -9.84
N ARG A 299 -9.18 14.10 -10.56
CA ARG A 299 -10.19 15.00 -10.00
C ARG A 299 -11.46 14.30 -9.50
N ILE A 300 -11.54 12.97 -9.57
CA ILE A 300 -12.70 12.19 -9.15
C ILE A 300 -12.45 11.66 -7.74
N ARG A 301 -13.11 12.28 -6.75
CA ARG A 301 -12.99 11.86 -5.36
C ARG A 301 -13.49 10.43 -5.16
N ARG A 302 -12.88 9.74 -4.21
CA ARG A 302 -13.29 8.39 -3.79
C ARG A 302 -14.75 8.41 -3.35
N VAL A 303 -15.53 7.43 -3.80
CA VAL A 303 -16.93 7.27 -3.39
C VAL A 303 -16.95 6.84 -1.93
N LYS A 304 -17.44 7.71 -1.04
CA LYS A 304 -17.63 7.38 0.38
C LYS A 304 -18.72 6.31 0.46
N THR A 305 -18.35 5.13 0.96
CA THR A 305 -19.29 4.04 1.24
C THR A 305 -19.40 3.91 2.75
N ALA A 306 -20.62 3.86 3.27
CA ALA A 306 -20.84 3.55 4.68
C ALA A 306 -20.23 2.19 5.03
N GLN A 307 -19.46 2.13 6.11
CA GLN A 307 -18.95 0.85 6.61
C GLN A 307 -20.10 0.10 7.27
N VAL A 308 -20.70 -0.84 6.53
CA VAL A 308 -21.70 -1.74 7.10
C VAL A 308 -20.95 -2.80 7.93
N THR A 309 -21.26 -2.88 9.21
CA THR A 309 -20.87 -4.00 10.07
C THR A 309 -21.43 -5.28 9.46
N LYS A 310 -20.58 -6.09 8.83
CA LYS A 310 -21.05 -7.37 8.27
C LYS A 310 -21.14 -8.41 9.38
N GLU A 311 -22.15 -9.26 9.29
CA GLU A 311 -22.41 -10.33 10.25
C GLU A 311 -21.27 -11.37 10.30
N VAL A 312 -21.06 -11.93 11.48
CA VAL A 312 -20.23 -13.13 11.74
C VAL A 312 -21.16 -14.32 12.01
N LEU A 313 -20.61 -15.53 12.09
CA LEU A 313 -21.37 -16.71 12.51
C LEU A 313 -21.35 -16.78 14.05
N SER A 314 -22.51 -17.01 14.68
CA SER A 314 -22.52 -17.35 16.11
C SER A 314 -22.08 -18.81 16.34
N ASP A 315 -21.78 -19.16 17.59
CA ASP A 315 -21.44 -20.55 17.94
C ASP A 315 -22.63 -21.48 17.65
N GLU A 316 -23.86 -21.04 17.92
CA GLU A 316 -25.09 -21.78 17.59
C GLU A 316 -25.27 -21.94 16.08
N GLU A 317 -25.04 -20.88 15.28
CA GLU A 317 -25.11 -20.96 13.81
C GLU A 317 -24.06 -21.95 13.26
N LEU A 318 -22.87 -22.03 13.86
CA LEU A 318 -21.86 -23.01 13.48
C LEU A 318 -22.29 -24.44 13.79
N GLU A 319 -22.91 -24.70 14.95
CA GLU A 319 -23.43 -26.05 15.26
C GLU A 319 -24.58 -26.43 14.32
N VAL A 320 -25.53 -25.51 14.08
CA VAL A 320 -26.65 -25.75 13.16
C VAL A 320 -26.15 -26.02 11.72
N LEU A 321 -25.06 -25.37 11.29
CA LEU A 321 -24.43 -25.69 10.01
C LEU A 321 -23.78 -27.07 9.97
N ARG A 322 -23.19 -27.53 11.08
CA ARG A 322 -22.62 -28.88 11.17
C ARG A 322 -23.70 -29.94 11.12
N ASP A 323 -24.79 -29.73 11.87
CA ASP A 323 -25.94 -30.65 11.89
C ASP A 323 -26.61 -30.77 10.52
N ALA A 324 -26.59 -29.70 9.72
CA ALA A 324 -27.10 -29.71 8.35
C ALA A 324 -26.16 -30.39 7.33
N CYS A 325 -24.94 -30.77 7.70
CA CYS A 325 -24.00 -31.41 6.78
C CYS A 325 -24.31 -32.91 6.60
N GLU A 326 -24.91 -33.25 5.45
CA GLU A 326 -25.23 -34.66 5.11
C GLU A 326 -23.98 -35.49 4.73
N SER A 327 -22.90 -34.85 4.29
CA SER A 327 -21.68 -35.55 3.84
C SER A 327 -20.50 -35.23 4.73
N LYS A 328 -19.67 -36.26 5.01
CA LYS A 328 -18.41 -36.13 5.75
C LYS A 328 -17.48 -35.07 5.13
N ARG A 329 -17.54 -34.92 3.81
CA ARG A 329 -16.79 -33.90 3.08
C ARG A 329 -17.23 -32.50 3.49
N ASP A 330 -18.52 -32.23 3.48
CA ASP A 330 -19.03 -30.90 3.76
C ASP A 330 -18.79 -30.52 5.23
N LEU A 331 -18.97 -31.48 6.15
CA LEU A 331 -18.63 -31.30 7.56
C LEU A 331 -17.15 -30.96 7.75
N ALA A 332 -16.25 -31.70 7.09
CA ALA A 332 -14.82 -31.41 7.10
C ALA A 332 -14.47 -30.04 6.48
N ILE A 333 -15.19 -29.61 5.43
CA ILE A 333 -15.01 -28.26 4.83
C ILE A 333 -15.44 -27.17 5.81
N VAL A 334 -16.61 -27.32 6.44
CA VAL A 334 -17.16 -26.35 7.39
C VAL A 334 -16.21 -26.16 8.57
N ASP A 335 -15.77 -27.25 9.20
CA ASP A 335 -14.86 -27.14 10.35
C ASP A 335 -13.48 -26.65 9.95
N LEU A 336 -12.92 -27.12 8.83
CA LEU A 336 -11.61 -26.63 8.41
C LEU A 336 -11.64 -25.12 8.10
N LEU A 337 -12.72 -24.61 7.49
CA LEU A 337 -12.90 -23.17 7.27
C LEU A 337 -13.11 -22.41 8.58
N ALA A 338 -13.88 -22.96 9.52
CA ALA A 338 -14.15 -22.35 10.81
C ALA A 338 -12.87 -22.23 11.67
N SER A 339 -12.04 -23.27 11.72
CA SER A 339 -10.83 -23.27 12.56
C SER A 339 -9.66 -22.51 11.93
N THR A 340 -9.51 -22.53 10.60
CA THR A 340 -8.34 -21.93 9.93
C THR A 340 -8.58 -20.53 9.37
N GLY A 341 -9.84 -20.19 9.03
CA GLY A 341 -10.20 -18.94 8.36
C GLY A 341 -9.51 -18.75 7.00
N MET A 342 -9.00 -19.81 6.37
CA MET A 342 -8.27 -19.72 5.10
C MET A 342 -9.18 -19.23 3.95
N ARG A 343 -8.57 -18.74 2.87
CA ARG A 343 -9.35 -18.35 1.67
C ARG A 343 -9.88 -19.60 0.97
N VAL A 344 -11.05 -19.52 0.35
CA VAL A 344 -11.60 -20.66 -0.43
C VAL A 344 -10.67 -21.14 -1.54
N GLY A 345 -9.93 -20.23 -2.17
CA GLY A 345 -8.91 -20.59 -3.16
C GLY A 345 -7.69 -21.29 -2.55
N GLU A 346 -7.37 -21.04 -1.27
CA GLU A 346 -6.34 -21.78 -0.52
C GLU A 346 -6.86 -23.20 -0.23
N LEU A 347 -8.09 -23.32 0.29
CA LEU A 347 -8.76 -24.59 0.59
C LEU A 347 -8.81 -25.53 -0.64
N VAL A 348 -9.27 -25.02 -1.78
CA VAL A 348 -9.40 -25.79 -3.02
C VAL A 348 -8.06 -26.32 -3.52
N ARG A 349 -6.95 -25.61 -3.26
CA ARG A 349 -5.61 -25.97 -3.74
C ARG A 349 -4.87 -26.97 -2.86
N LEU A 350 -5.31 -27.16 -1.61
CA LEU A 350 -4.68 -28.11 -0.70
C LEU A 350 -4.64 -29.53 -1.27
N ASN A 351 -3.53 -30.20 -1.01
CA ASN A 351 -3.36 -31.63 -1.22
C ASN A 351 -3.32 -32.37 0.12
N ARG A 352 -3.51 -33.69 0.08
CA ARG A 352 -3.37 -34.54 1.26
C ARG A 352 -2.00 -34.38 1.95
N LYS A 353 -0.94 -34.24 1.16
CA LYS A 353 0.44 -34.02 1.65
C LYS A 353 0.67 -32.67 2.33
N ASP A 354 -0.20 -31.70 2.10
CA ASP A 354 -0.06 -30.35 2.65
C ASP A 354 -0.67 -30.27 4.07
N VAL A 355 -1.23 -31.37 4.58
CA VAL A 355 -1.90 -31.46 5.89
C VAL A 355 -1.12 -32.37 6.83
N ASN A 356 -0.77 -31.85 7.99
CA ASN A 356 -0.21 -32.61 9.09
C ASN A 356 -1.28 -32.80 10.17
N LEU A 357 -1.87 -34.00 10.24
CA LEU A 357 -2.90 -34.34 11.23
C LEU A 357 -2.34 -34.49 12.66
N HIS A 358 -1.04 -34.70 12.82
CA HIS A 358 -0.40 -34.78 14.14
C HIS A 358 -0.27 -33.38 14.76
N GLU A 359 0.35 -32.46 14.02
CA GLU A 359 0.56 -31.07 14.42
C GLU A 359 -0.69 -30.19 14.26
N ARG A 360 -1.73 -30.70 13.60
CA ARG A 360 -2.98 -29.99 13.27
C ARG A 360 -2.74 -28.69 12.49
N GLU A 361 -1.92 -28.81 11.45
CA GLU A 361 -1.60 -27.70 10.56
C GLU A 361 -1.74 -28.06 9.08
N CYS A 362 -2.02 -27.05 8.25
CA CYS A 362 -1.93 -27.15 6.81
C CYS A 362 -0.99 -26.09 6.26
N LEU A 363 -0.26 -26.40 5.19
CA LEU A 363 0.57 -25.44 4.48
C LEU A 363 -0.22 -24.83 3.31
N VAL A 364 -0.51 -23.52 3.37
CA VAL A 364 -1.29 -22.84 2.33
C VAL A 364 -0.43 -21.89 1.50
N MET A 365 -0.75 -21.82 0.21
CA MET A 365 -0.12 -20.91 -0.76
C MET A 365 -0.89 -19.60 -0.86
N GLY A 366 -0.29 -18.51 -0.37
CA GLY A 366 -0.82 -17.14 -0.45
C GLY A 366 -0.48 -16.42 -1.75
N LYS A 367 -0.84 -15.12 -1.82
CA LYS A 367 -0.49 -14.24 -2.95
C LYS A 367 1.02 -14.07 -3.06
N GLY A 368 1.56 -14.10 -4.28
CA GLY A 368 3.00 -14.01 -4.53
C GLY A 368 3.75 -15.30 -4.21
N ASN A 369 3.07 -16.45 -4.27
CA ASN A 369 3.63 -17.78 -4.03
C ASN A 369 4.23 -17.99 -2.63
N LYS A 370 3.85 -17.15 -1.66
CA LYS A 370 4.32 -17.24 -0.27
C LYS A 370 3.58 -18.33 0.49
N GLN A 371 4.33 -19.24 1.10
CA GLN A 371 3.78 -20.29 1.97
C GLN A 371 3.59 -19.77 3.40
N ARG A 372 2.57 -20.28 4.07
CA ARG A 372 2.37 -20.10 5.51
C ARG A 372 1.62 -21.29 6.11
N PRO A 373 1.93 -21.69 7.35
CA PRO A 373 1.08 -22.63 8.07
C PRO A 373 -0.26 -21.98 8.46
N VAL A 374 -1.30 -22.80 8.51
CA VAL A 374 -2.57 -22.54 9.20
C VAL A 374 -2.82 -23.64 10.19
N TYR A 375 -3.42 -23.32 11.32
CA TYR A 375 -3.72 -24.28 12.37
C TYR A 375 -5.22 -24.56 12.42
N PHE A 376 -5.58 -25.79 12.76
CA PHE A 376 -6.96 -26.21 12.96
C PHE A 376 -7.13 -26.93 14.29
N ASP A 377 -8.35 -27.00 14.80
CA ASP A 377 -8.62 -27.58 16.12
C ASP A 377 -8.79 -29.11 16.06
N ALA A 378 -9.03 -29.71 17.23
CA ALA A 378 -9.22 -31.15 17.35
C ALA A 378 -10.49 -31.65 16.63
N ARG A 379 -11.53 -30.82 16.51
CA ARG A 379 -12.79 -31.18 15.85
C ARG A 379 -12.59 -31.23 14.34
N ALA A 380 -11.95 -30.22 13.77
CA ALA A 380 -11.56 -30.21 12.36
C ALA A 380 -10.66 -31.41 12.02
N LYS A 381 -9.72 -31.78 12.90
CA LYS A 381 -8.93 -33.01 12.75
C LYS A 381 -9.80 -34.26 12.64
N LEU A 382 -10.76 -34.43 13.54
CA LEU A 382 -11.65 -35.60 13.57
C LEU A 382 -12.42 -35.73 12.25
N HIS A 383 -13.15 -34.68 11.86
CA HIS A 383 -13.97 -34.72 10.65
C HIS A 383 -13.14 -34.83 9.37
N LEU A 384 -11.95 -34.20 9.33
CA LEU A 384 -11.04 -34.36 8.21
C LEU A 384 -10.52 -35.80 8.10
N THR A 385 -10.20 -36.44 9.23
CA THR A 385 -9.75 -37.83 9.27
C THR A 385 -10.86 -38.78 8.80
N GLU A 386 -12.09 -38.57 9.25
CA GLU A 386 -13.25 -39.38 8.83
C GLU A 386 -13.53 -39.22 7.33
N TYR A 387 -13.45 -37.98 6.82
CA TYR A 387 -13.59 -37.72 5.39
C TYR A 387 -12.49 -38.42 4.59
N LEU A 388 -11.22 -38.26 4.97
CA LEU A 388 -10.10 -38.89 4.27
C LEU A 388 -10.18 -40.43 4.32
N SER A 389 -10.62 -41.00 5.44
CA SER A 389 -10.82 -42.44 5.59
C SER A 389 -11.97 -42.98 4.74
N SER A 390 -12.97 -42.15 4.45
CA SER A 390 -14.07 -42.52 3.55
C SER A 390 -13.70 -42.53 2.06
N ARG A 391 -12.51 -42.03 1.71
CA ARG A 391 -12.05 -41.91 0.32
C ARG A 391 -11.22 -43.10 -0.13
N ALA A 392 -11.66 -43.78 -1.17
CA ALA A 392 -10.92 -44.86 -1.84
C ALA A 392 -10.08 -44.39 -3.06
N ASP A 393 -10.19 -43.12 -3.44
CA ASP A 393 -9.52 -42.58 -4.63
C ASP A 393 -8.04 -42.24 -4.39
N LYS A 394 -7.27 -42.16 -5.49
CA LYS A 394 -5.84 -41.79 -5.50
C LYS A 394 -5.59 -40.29 -5.76
N SER A 395 -6.62 -39.44 -5.74
CA SER A 395 -6.48 -38.02 -6.05
C SER A 395 -5.65 -37.31 -4.98
N PRO A 396 -4.61 -36.55 -5.37
CA PRO A 396 -3.78 -35.82 -4.41
C PRO A 396 -4.54 -34.68 -3.73
N ALA A 397 -5.63 -34.20 -4.33
CA ALA A 397 -6.43 -33.10 -3.80
C ALA A 397 -7.03 -33.45 -2.43
N LEU A 398 -6.99 -32.48 -1.50
CA LEU A 398 -7.56 -32.64 -0.17
C LEU A 398 -9.08 -32.82 -0.23
N PHE A 399 -9.76 -32.01 -1.05
CA PHE A 399 -11.21 -32.10 -1.29
C PHE A 399 -11.51 -32.38 -2.76
N VAL A 400 -12.44 -33.31 -2.99
CA VAL A 400 -12.90 -33.73 -4.31
C VAL A 400 -14.41 -33.53 -4.49
N ALA A 401 -14.86 -33.52 -5.73
CA ALA A 401 -16.27 -33.52 -6.10
C ALA A 401 -16.97 -34.81 -5.60
N LEU A 402 -18.30 -34.75 -5.40
CA LEU A 402 -19.11 -35.92 -4.99
C LEU A 402 -19.49 -36.80 -6.18
N ASP A 403 -19.33 -36.31 -7.41
CA ASP A 403 -19.39 -37.19 -8.57
C ASP A 403 -18.18 -38.12 -8.48
N SER A 404 -18.36 -39.42 -8.68
CA SER A 404 -17.34 -40.48 -8.53
C SER A 404 -16.03 -40.27 -9.34
N SER A 405 -15.93 -39.16 -10.06
CA SER A 405 -14.77 -38.65 -10.80
C SER A 405 -13.53 -38.36 -9.95
N ALA A 406 -13.68 -38.18 -8.62
CA ALA A 406 -12.59 -37.80 -7.71
C ALA A 406 -11.79 -36.55 -8.17
N ARG A 407 -12.41 -35.69 -8.97
CA ARG A 407 -11.81 -34.43 -9.44
C ARG A 407 -11.73 -33.44 -8.30
N ARG A 408 -10.70 -32.59 -8.32
CA ARG A 408 -10.55 -31.48 -7.36
C ARG A 408 -11.81 -30.61 -7.38
N ILE A 409 -12.34 -30.31 -6.20
CA ILE A 409 -13.51 -29.44 -6.07
C ILE A 409 -13.18 -28.00 -6.53
N THR A 410 -14.14 -27.30 -7.13
CA THR A 410 -13.91 -25.91 -7.58
C THR A 410 -14.37 -24.91 -6.51
N VAL A 411 -13.85 -23.68 -6.59
CA VAL A 411 -14.28 -22.57 -5.71
C VAL A 411 -15.80 -22.35 -5.80
N GLY A 412 -16.34 -22.29 -7.02
CA GLY A 412 -17.78 -22.07 -7.24
C GLY A 412 -18.63 -23.20 -6.67
N SER A 413 -18.15 -24.45 -6.74
CA SER A 413 -18.83 -25.60 -6.12
C SER A 413 -18.91 -25.50 -4.60
N ILE A 414 -17.83 -25.05 -3.94
CA ILE A 414 -17.83 -24.83 -2.48
C ILE A 414 -18.75 -23.67 -2.11
N GLU A 415 -18.68 -22.55 -2.82
CA GLU A 415 -19.52 -21.38 -2.56
C GLU A 415 -21.01 -21.71 -2.72
N LEU A 416 -21.37 -22.45 -3.76
CA LEU A 416 -22.74 -22.94 -3.97
C LEU A 416 -23.16 -23.86 -2.82
N ARG A 417 -22.33 -24.86 -2.48
CA ARG A 417 -22.65 -25.82 -1.42
C ARG A 417 -22.83 -25.16 -0.05
N LEU A 418 -21.94 -24.23 0.32
CA LEU A 418 -22.06 -23.48 1.57
C LEU A 418 -23.30 -22.60 1.61
N ARG A 419 -23.68 -21.99 0.49
CA ARG A 419 -24.90 -21.19 0.38
C ARG A 419 -26.13 -22.07 0.57
N ASP A 420 -26.14 -23.25 -0.04
CA ASP A 420 -27.27 -24.19 0.06
C ASP A 420 -27.37 -24.78 1.47
N LEU A 421 -26.24 -25.14 2.10
CA LEU A 421 -26.19 -25.52 3.52
C LEU A 421 -26.74 -24.41 4.42
N GLY A 422 -26.33 -23.16 4.21
CA GLY A 422 -26.87 -22.02 4.95
C GLY A 422 -28.39 -21.89 4.81
N ARG A 423 -28.93 -22.08 3.60
CA ARG A 423 -30.39 -22.05 3.38
C ARG A 423 -31.10 -23.17 4.12
N THR A 424 -30.60 -24.40 4.04
CA THR A 424 -31.18 -25.57 4.74
C THR A 424 -31.13 -25.39 6.25
N ALA A 425 -30.03 -24.83 6.76
CA ALA A 425 -29.78 -24.62 8.18
C ALA A 425 -30.44 -23.35 8.74
N GLY A 426 -31.11 -22.54 7.91
CA GLY A 426 -31.69 -21.26 8.33
C GLY A 426 -30.65 -20.16 8.65
N VAL A 427 -29.39 -20.33 8.23
CA VAL A 427 -28.30 -19.40 8.50
C VAL A 427 -28.08 -18.46 7.32
N ASN A 428 -28.15 -17.16 7.60
CA ASN A 428 -28.09 -16.14 6.57
C ASN A 428 -26.67 -15.98 5.96
N ARG A 429 -26.63 -15.95 4.62
CA ARG A 429 -25.47 -15.56 3.79
C ARG A 429 -24.17 -16.31 4.12
N VAL A 430 -24.26 -17.64 4.23
CA VAL A 430 -23.09 -18.49 4.46
C VAL A 430 -22.22 -18.54 3.21
N HIS A 431 -20.97 -18.11 3.37
CA HIS A 431 -19.94 -18.12 2.34
C HIS A 431 -18.55 -18.18 3.01
N PRO A 432 -17.48 -18.60 2.31
CA PRO A 432 -16.15 -18.79 2.92
C PRO A 432 -15.61 -17.56 3.68
N HIS A 433 -15.91 -16.36 3.18
CA HIS A 433 -15.47 -15.13 3.85
C HIS A 433 -16.15 -14.89 5.21
N LYS A 434 -17.33 -15.49 5.47
CA LYS A 434 -18.06 -15.35 6.75
C LYS A 434 -17.34 -16.15 7.84
N PHE A 435 -16.90 -17.37 7.54
CA PHE A 435 -16.04 -18.18 8.41
C PHE A 435 -14.75 -17.45 8.78
N ARG A 436 -14.05 -16.90 7.78
CA ARG A 436 -12.82 -16.14 8.00
C ARG A 436 -13.02 -14.92 8.90
N ARG A 437 -14.11 -14.17 8.71
CA ARG A 437 -14.47 -13.04 9.57
C ARG A 437 -14.75 -13.52 11.00
N THR A 438 -15.51 -14.59 11.13
CA THR A 438 -15.87 -15.20 12.42
C THR A 438 -14.62 -15.59 13.20
N LEU A 439 -13.67 -16.30 12.58
CA LEU A 439 -12.40 -16.65 13.23
C LEU A 439 -11.62 -15.40 13.64
N ALA A 440 -11.53 -14.39 12.76
CA ALA A 440 -10.79 -13.16 13.05
C ALA A 440 -11.38 -12.42 14.26
N THR A 441 -12.70 -12.25 14.28
CA THR A 441 -13.43 -11.62 15.38
C THR A 441 -13.29 -12.43 16.66
N HIS A 442 -13.54 -13.74 16.63
CA HIS A 442 -13.40 -14.61 17.82
C HIS A 442 -11.98 -14.63 18.38
N ALA A 443 -10.95 -14.63 17.54
CA ALA A 443 -9.57 -14.59 18.01
C ALA A 443 -9.24 -13.28 18.73
N ILE A 444 -9.69 -12.15 18.17
CA ILE A 444 -9.52 -10.83 18.81
C ILE A 444 -10.32 -10.74 20.10
N ASP A 445 -11.57 -11.20 20.11
CA ASP A 445 -12.44 -11.21 21.30
C ASP A 445 -11.85 -12.07 22.43
N LYS A 446 -11.14 -13.17 22.09
CA LYS A 446 -10.38 -14.00 23.03
C LYS A 446 -9.04 -13.40 23.45
N GLY A 447 -8.71 -12.19 22.99
CA GLY A 447 -7.52 -11.43 23.38
C GLY A 447 -6.25 -11.77 22.59
N MET A 448 -6.36 -12.39 21.41
CA MET A 448 -5.20 -12.61 20.54
C MET A 448 -4.71 -11.25 19.98
N PRO A 449 -3.40 -10.93 20.07
CA PRO A 449 -2.85 -9.70 19.50
C PRO A 449 -3.15 -9.58 18.00
N ILE A 450 -3.49 -8.38 17.55
CA ILE A 450 -3.98 -8.17 16.18
C ILE A 450 -2.92 -8.51 15.12
N GLU A 451 -1.64 -8.34 15.45
CA GLU A 451 -0.50 -8.70 14.63
C GLU A 451 -0.42 -10.21 14.42
N GLN A 452 -0.79 -11.00 15.45
CA GLN A 452 -0.84 -12.46 15.36
C GLN A 452 -2.03 -12.89 14.49
N VAL A 453 -3.20 -12.27 14.66
CA VAL A 453 -4.37 -12.50 13.80
C VAL A 453 -4.07 -12.14 12.35
N GLN A 454 -3.34 -11.04 12.11
CA GLN A 454 -2.89 -10.63 10.77
C GLN A 454 -2.01 -11.71 10.12
N LYS A 455 -1.04 -12.26 10.87
CA LYS A 455 -0.15 -13.34 10.40
C LYS A 455 -0.94 -14.63 10.16
N LEU A 456 -1.82 -15.02 11.09
CA LEU A 456 -2.67 -16.21 10.99
C LEU A 456 -3.53 -16.20 9.72
N LEU A 457 -4.13 -15.05 9.41
CA LEU A 457 -4.96 -14.88 8.22
C LEU A 457 -4.11 -14.64 6.95
N GLY A 458 -2.87 -14.17 7.07
CA GLY A 458 -2.04 -13.79 5.93
C GLY A 458 -2.57 -12.54 5.22
N HIS A 459 -2.80 -11.47 6.00
CA HIS A 459 -3.11 -10.14 5.47
C HIS A 459 -1.82 -9.33 5.25
N ALA A 460 -1.66 -8.78 4.05
CA ALA A 460 -0.50 -7.96 3.72
C ALA A 460 -0.51 -6.60 4.44
N LYS A 461 -1.70 -6.03 4.69
CA LYS A 461 -1.89 -4.75 5.38
C LYS A 461 -2.66 -4.98 6.68
N ILE A 462 -2.20 -4.36 7.76
CA ILE A 462 -2.84 -4.44 9.07
C ILE A 462 -4.25 -3.86 9.06
N ASP A 463 -4.51 -2.83 8.22
CA ASP A 463 -5.83 -2.20 8.04
C ASP A 463 -6.95 -3.22 7.76
N THR A 464 -6.61 -4.30 7.02
CA THR A 464 -7.59 -5.35 6.69
C THR A 464 -8.02 -6.13 7.94
N THR A 465 -7.11 -6.29 8.91
CA THR A 465 -7.38 -6.93 10.20
C THR A 465 -7.98 -5.95 11.20
N MET A 466 -7.59 -4.67 11.18
CA MET A 466 -8.16 -3.60 12.02
C MET A 466 -9.68 -3.48 11.86
N HIS A 467 -10.19 -3.75 10.66
CA HIS A 467 -11.63 -3.81 10.40
C HIS A 467 -12.40 -4.85 11.24
N TYR A 468 -11.73 -5.82 11.87
CA TYR A 468 -12.36 -6.75 12.80
C TYR A 468 -12.30 -6.27 14.25
N ALA A 469 -11.22 -5.59 14.64
CA ALA A 469 -11.04 -5.05 15.99
C ALA A 469 -11.99 -3.88 16.29
N MET A 470 -12.23 -3.00 15.31
CA MET A 470 -13.03 -1.78 15.48
C MET A 470 -14.53 -2.03 15.66
N VAL A 471 -15.01 -3.25 15.41
CA VAL A 471 -16.45 -3.55 15.34
C VAL A 471 -17.05 -3.84 16.72
N ASN A 472 -16.25 -4.21 17.72
CA ASN A 472 -16.76 -4.68 19.00
C ASN A 472 -16.37 -3.74 20.15
N GLN A 473 -17.28 -2.85 20.57
CA GLN A 473 -17.10 -1.99 21.75
C GLN A 473 -16.87 -2.81 23.05
N ASN A 474 -17.32 -4.08 23.09
CA ASN A 474 -17.08 -4.94 24.25
C ASN A 474 -15.59 -5.27 24.44
N ASN A 475 -14.80 -5.29 23.35
CA ASN A 475 -13.35 -5.51 23.46
C ASN A 475 -12.63 -4.33 24.09
N VAL A 476 -13.12 -3.10 23.88
CA VAL A 476 -12.56 -1.91 24.52
C VAL A 476 -12.82 -1.98 26.02
N LYS A 477 -14.04 -2.35 26.43
CA LYS A 477 -14.41 -2.50 27.84
C LYS A 477 -13.68 -3.66 28.53
N ALA A 478 -13.56 -4.82 27.87
CA ALA A 478 -12.83 -5.97 28.40
C ALA A 478 -11.32 -5.71 28.46
N SER A 479 -10.75 -5.03 27.47
CA SER A 479 -9.34 -4.63 27.48
C SER A 479 -9.05 -3.58 28.55
N HIS A 480 -9.94 -2.60 28.73
CA HIS A 480 -9.85 -1.65 29.85
C HIS A 480 -9.80 -2.38 31.19
N ARG A 481 -10.76 -3.28 31.45
CA ARG A 481 -10.77 -4.09 32.68
C ARG A 481 -9.53 -4.99 32.84
N LYS A 482 -8.95 -5.48 31.75
CA LYS A 482 -7.81 -6.42 31.82
C LYS A 482 -6.46 -5.73 32.02
N TYR A 483 -6.30 -4.54 31.46
CA TYR A 483 -5.01 -3.85 31.39
C TYR A 483 -4.94 -2.56 32.23
N LEU A 484 -6.08 -2.01 32.66
CA LEU A 484 -6.17 -0.74 33.39
C LEU A 484 -6.90 -0.86 34.74
N GLU A 485 -7.62 -1.95 34.98
CA GLU A 485 -8.09 -2.40 36.31
C GLU A 485 -7.23 -3.58 36.74
#